data_AF-A0AAV5QJP4-F1
#
_entry.id   AF-A0AAV5QJP4-F1
#
_cell.length_a   1.000
_cell.length_b   1.000
_cell.length_c   1.000
_cell.angle_alpha   90.00
_cell.angle_beta   90.00
_cell.angle_gamma   90.00
#
_symmetry.space_group_name_H-M   'P 1'
#
loop_
_entity.id
_entity.type
_entity.pdbx_description
1 polymer ?
#
loop_
_entity_poly.entity_id
_entity_poly.type
_entity_poly.pdbx_seq_one_letter_code
_entity_poly.pdbx_strand_id
1 'polypeptide(L)'
;MVSIFMIHPNLQLTECDTSSANMIHRYQDQLLDSINETNHTEIDAEVQYLSSYSRILDIMEKYFSKSVLTPQDECEGLDLIAGEMKVFKGAELKLQRLKLEVVPRQSSSLNTITEEE
;
A
#
# COMPACT_ATOMS: atom_id res chain seq x y z
N MET A 1 14.89 -9.61 15.08
CA MET A 1 14.46 -8.97 13.81
C MET A 1 12.94 -9.00 13.78
N VAL A 2 12.28 -7.84 13.85
CA VAL A 2 10.82 -7.75 13.76
C VAL A 2 10.47 -7.40 12.33
N SER A 3 10.05 -8.39 11.55
CA SER A 3 9.54 -8.17 10.20
C SER A 3 8.06 -7.82 10.29
N ILE A 4 7.72 -6.57 10.05
CA ILE A 4 6.34 -6.11 9.95
C ILE A 4 5.87 -6.44 8.53
N PHE A 5 5.16 -7.57 8.38
CA PHE A 5 4.48 -7.91 7.14
C PHE A 5 3.05 -7.38 7.21
N MET A 6 2.76 -6.30 6.48
CA MET A 6 1.40 -5.92 6.15
C MET A 6 1.11 -6.48 4.75
N ILE A 7 0.41 -7.61 4.70
CA ILE A 7 0.08 -8.31 3.45
C ILE A 7 -1.20 -7.69 2.90
N HIS A 8 -1.15 -7.13 1.68
CA HIS A 8 -2.36 -6.68 1.00
C HIS A 8 -3.29 -7.90 0.79
N PRO A 9 -4.60 -7.81 1.11
CA PRO A 9 -5.50 -8.98 1.13
C PRO A 9 -5.66 -9.68 -0.23
N ASN A 10 -5.31 -9.01 -1.34
CA ASN A 10 -5.33 -9.59 -2.69
C ASN A 10 -3.96 -10.12 -3.16
N LEU A 11 -2.89 -9.93 -2.38
CA LEU A 11 -1.56 -10.43 -2.73
C LEU A 11 -1.45 -11.90 -2.27
N GLN A 12 -1.86 -12.83 -3.13
CA GLN A 12 -1.59 -14.25 -2.90
C GLN A 12 -0.08 -14.48 -3.04
N LEU A 13 0.60 -14.68 -1.90
CA LEU A 13 2.00 -15.07 -1.84
C LEU A 13 2.12 -16.53 -2.31
N THR A 14 2.23 -16.75 -3.61
CA THR A 14 2.63 -18.05 -4.16
C THR A 14 4.13 -18.21 -4.04
N GLU A 15 4.53 -19.05 -3.08
CA GLU A 15 5.85 -19.64 -2.85
C GLU A 15 6.99 -18.69 -2.45
N CYS A 16 7.59 -19.05 -1.31
CA CYS A 16 8.46 -18.25 -0.45
C CYS A 16 9.92 -18.17 -0.95
N ASP A 17 10.15 -17.98 -2.25
CA ASP A 17 11.50 -18.08 -2.84
C ASP A 17 11.92 -16.92 -3.77
N THR A 18 11.04 -15.93 -3.98
CA THR A 18 11.42 -14.66 -4.61
C THR A 18 11.33 -13.53 -3.59
N SER A 19 12.43 -12.77 -3.42
CA SER A 19 12.49 -11.55 -2.59
C SER A 19 11.18 -10.75 -2.73
N SER A 20 10.54 -10.42 -1.61
CA SER A 20 9.22 -9.76 -1.56
C SER A 20 9.14 -8.54 -2.49
N ALA A 21 10.26 -7.82 -2.65
CA ALA A 21 10.39 -6.68 -3.57
C ALA A 21 10.14 -7.07 -5.04
N ASN A 22 10.68 -8.20 -5.51
CA ASN A 22 10.48 -8.67 -6.88
C ASN A 22 9.02 -9.04 -7.16
N MET A 23 8.30 -9.58 -6.17
CA MET A 23 6.87 -9.87 -6.32
C MET A 23 6.04 -8.59 -6.36
N ILE A 24 6.40 -7.60 -5.54
CA ILE A 24 5.75 -6.27 -5.54
C ILE A 24 5.94 -5.58 -6.88
N HIS A 25 7.16 -5.60 -7.45
CA HIS A 25 7.42 -5.03 -8.78
C HIS A 25 6.58 -5.68 -9.88
N ARG A 26 6.47 -7.01 -9.89
CA ARG A 26 5.64 -7.72 -10.88
C ARG A 26 4.15 -7.39 -10.74
N TYR A 27 3.66 -7.32 -9.51
CA TYR A 27 2.26 -6.95 -9.25
C TYR A 27 1.99 -5.48 -9.64
N GLN A 28 2.96 -4.60 -9.39
CA GLN A 28 2.91 -3.23 -9.86
C GLN A 28 2.85 -3.14 -11.40
N ASP A 29 3.70 -3.86 -12.11
CA ASP A 29 3.69 -3.88 -13.58
C ASP A 29 2.34 -4.40 -14.14
N GLN A 30 1.80 -5.47 -13.53
CA GLN A 30 0.47 -5.99 -13.89
C GLN A 30 -0.66 -4.98 -13.65
N LEU A 31 -0.60 -4.24 -12.54
CA LEU A 31 -1.54 -3.17 -12.25
C LEU A 31 -1.42 -2.02 -13.25
N LEU A 32 -0.20 -1.64 -13.65
CA LEU A 32 0.04 -0.62 -14.68
C LEU A 32 -0.55 -1.01 -16.04
N ASP A 33 -0.47 -2.28 -16.43
CA ASP A 33 -1.08 -2.78 -17.67
C ASP A 33 -2.62 -2.77 -17.61
N SER A 34 -3.20 -2.92 -16.41
CA SER A 34 -4.66 -2.92 -16.19
C SER A 34 -5.32 -1.53 -16.19
N ILE A 35 -4.51 -0.46 -16.22
CA ILE A 35 -4.97 0.94 -16.19
C ILE A 35 -5.96 1.26 -17.32
N ASN A 36 -5.99 0.52 -18.43
CA ASN A 36 -6.85 0.87 -19.57
C ASN A 36 -8.36 0.60 -19.41
N GLU A 37 -8.86 -0.08 -18.36
CA GLU A 37 -10.28 -0.50 -18.37
C GLU A 37 -11.14 -0.27 -17.11
N THR A 38 -10.65 0.13 -15.93
CA THR A 38 -11.58 0.37 -14.80
C THR A 38 -10.93 1.19 -13.67
N ASN A 39 -11.59 2.26 -13.21
CA ASN A 39 -11.21 3.08 -12.03
C ASN A 39 -9.72 3.44 -11.88
N HIS A 40 -9.20 4.24 -12.83
CA HIS A 40 -7.85 4.81 -12.80
C HIS A 40 -7.40 5.32 -11.42
N THR A 41 -8.28 5.98 -10.65
CA THR A 41 -7.91 6.61 -9.38
C THR A 41 -7.57 5.63 -8.26
N GLU A 42 -8.19 4.45 -8.24
CA GLU A 42 -7.89 3.39 -7.26
C GLU A 42 -6.59 2.67 -7.64
N ILE A 43 -6.44 2.31 -8.92
CA ILE A 43 -5.22 1.69 -9.45
C ILE A 43 -4.01 2.62 -9.23
N ASP A 44 -4.12 3.91 -9.53
CA ASP A 44 -3.06 4.89 -9.29
C ASP A 44 -2.66 4.96 -7.81
N ALA A 45 -3.64 4.89 -6.90
CA ALA A 45 -3.38 4.88 -5.47
C ALA A 45 -2.70 3.59 -5.01
N GLU A 46 -3.06 2.44 -5.60
CA GLU A 46 -2.45 1.13 -5.30
C GLU A 46 -1.02 1.05 -5.82
N VAL A 47 -0.77 1.52 -7.05
CA VAL A 47 0.57 1.65 -7.62
C VAL A 47 1.43 2.58 -6.76
N GLN A 48 0.90 3.71 -6.30
CA GLN A 48 1.64 4.64 -5.44
C GLN A 48 1.96 4.02 -4.07
N TYR A 49 1.01 3.31 -3.47
CA TYR A 49 1.22 2.58 -2.21
C TYR A 49 2.35 1.56 -2.35
N LEU A 50 2.27 0.68 -3.35
CA LEU A 50 3.26 -0.37 -3.61
C LEU A 50 4.64 0.22 -3.94
N SER A 51 4.68 1.27 -4.76
CA SER A 51 5.94 1.94 -5.14
C SER A 51 6.66 2.50 -3.91
N SER A 52 5.93 3.17 -3.03
CA SER A 52 6.51 3.75 -1.80
C SER A 52 6.97 2.66 -0.83
N TYR A 53 6.21 1.57 -0.72
CA TYR A 53 6.61 0.42 0.09
C TYR A 53 7.89 -0.24 -0.44
N SER A 54 7.98 -0.47 -1.75
CA SER A 54 9.18 -1.02 -2.38
C SER A 54 10.40 -0.15 -2.14
N ARG A 55 10.27 1.17 -2.30
CA ARG A 55 11.37 2.11 -2.01
C ARG A 55 11.81 2.09 -0.57
N ILE A 56 10.89 1.94 0.39
CA ILE A 56 11.25 1.77 1.80
C ILE A 56 12.10 0.51 1.97
N LEU A 57 11.72 -0.61 1.34
CA LEU A 57 12.52 -1.84 1.37
C LEU A 57 13.90 -1.64 0.75
N ASP A 58 14.01 -0.94 -0.38
CA ASP A 58 15.29 -0.64 -1.02
C ASP A 58 16.21 0.22 -0.14
N ILE A 59 15.64 1.21 0.57
CA ILE A 59 16.39 2.02 1.54
C ILE A 59 16.84 1.14 2.71
N MET A 60 15.96 0.27 3.22
CA MET A 60 16.29 -0.68 4.29
C MET A 60 17.43 -1.63 3.88
N GLU A 61 17.39 -2.15 2.66
CA GLU A 61 18.44 -3.00 2.11
C GLU A 61 19.77 -2.22 2.02
N LYS A 62 19.74 -1.05 1.38
CA LYS A 62 20.94 -0.26 1.11
C LYS A 62 21.64 0.27 2.36
N TYR A 63 20.88 0.77 3.33
CA TYR A 63 21.44 1.47 4.49
C TYR A 63 21.55 0.58 5.73
N PHE A 64 20.63 -0.37 5.93
CA PHE A 64 20.53 -1.14 7.18
C PHE A 64 20.94 -2.61 7.04
N SER A 65 21.18 -3.13 5.83
CA SER A 65 21.67 -4.51 5.63
C SER A 65 23.21 -4.62 5.58
N LYS A 66 23.92 -3.54 5.91
CA LYS A 66 25.40 -3.53 5.97
C LYS A 66 25.88 -4.32 7.19
N SER A 67 27.02 -5.01 7.05
CA SER A 67 27.64 -5.79 8.14
C SER A 67 28.14 -4.91 9.30
N VAL A 68 28.44 -3.64 9.02
CA VAL A 68 28.76 -2.61 10.02
C VAL A 68 27.91 -1.40 9.70
N LEU A 69 27.02 -1.06 10.63
CA LEU A 69 26.11 0.07 10.52
C LEU A 69 26.75 1.29 11.16
N THR A 70 26.94 2.37 10.39
CA THR A 70 27.50 3.61 10.91
C THR A 70 26.38 4.58 11.33
N PRO A 71 26.62 5.49 12.30
CA PRO A 71 25.63 6.49 12.67
C PRO A 71 25.18 7.38 11.50
N GLN A 72 26.06 7.60 10.51
CA GLN A 72 25.73 8.34 9.31
C GLN A 72 24.76 7.57 8.41
N ASP A 73 24.99 6.26 8.24
CA ASP A 73 24.07 5.39 7.49
C ASP A 73 22.68 5.33 8.15
N GLU A 74 22.63 5.28 9.48
CA GLU A 74 21.37 5.32 10.23
C GLU A 74 20.63 6.63 10.02
N CYS A 75 21.31 7.77 10.20
CA CYS A 75 20.70 9.10 10.01
C CYS A 75 20.15 9.26 8.59
N GLU A 76 20.97 8.98 7.56
CA GLU A 76 20.54 9.10 6.16
C GLU A 76 19.41 8.13 5.81
N GLY A 77 19.52 6.86 6.24
CA GLY A 77 18.51 5.85 6.00
C GLY A 77 17.18 6.20 6.66
N LEU A 78 17.20 6.69 7.90
CA LEU A 78 15.99 7.10 8.62
C LEU A 78 15.36 8.35 8.01
N ASP A 79 16.14 9.35 7.60
CA ASP A 79 15.62 10.55 6.94
C ASP A 79 14.92 10.21 5.61
N LEU A 80 15.51 9.31 4.82
CA LEU A 80 14.91 8.83 3.57
C LEU A 80 13.62 8.03 3.83
N ILE A 81 13.64 7.11 4.80
CA ILE A 81 12.44 6.36 5.20
C ILE A 81 11.35 7.31 5.70
N ALA A 82 11.69 8.33 6.49
CA ALA A 82 10.72 9.29 7.00
C ALA A 82 10.04 10.09 5.88
N GLY A 83 10.79 10.43 4.83
CA GLY A 83 10.24 11.03 3.60
C GLY A 83 9.25 10.10 2.90
N GLU A 84 9.67 8.87 2.61
CA GLU A 84 8.86 7.93 1.85
C GLU A 84 7.65 7.42 2.64
N MET A 85 7.77 7.31 3.97
CA MET A 85 6.67 6.95 4.88
C MET A 85 5.52 7.96 4.83
N LYS A 86 5.78 9.25 4.54
CA LYS A 86 4.71 10.24 4.33
C LYS A 86 3.93 9.95 3.05
N VAL A 87 4.62 9.57 1.98
CA VAL A 87 4.00 9.18 0.70
C VAL A 87 3.18 7.91 0.89
N PHE A 88 3.75 6.90 1.54
CA PHE A 88 3.10 5.63 1.85
C PHE A 88 1.79 5.84 2.63
N LYS A 89 1.82 6.61 3.72
CA LYS A 89 0.61 6.91 4.51
C LYS A 89 -0.43 7.70 3.72
N GLY A 90 0.00 8.61 2.85
CA GLY A 90 -0.90 9.36 1.99
C GLY A 90 -1.64 8.45 0.99
N ALA A 91 -0.92 7.52 0.36
CA ALA A 91 -1.49 6.54 -0.55
C ALA A 91 -2.40 5.55 0.18
N GLU A 92 -2.00 5.07 1.36
CA GLU A 92 -2.80 4.18 2.21
C GLU A 92 -4.16 4.81 2.58
N LEU A 93 -4.15 6.06 3.04
CA LEU A 93 -5.39 6.79 3.36
C LEU A 93 -6.27 7.00 2.13
N LYS A 94 -5.67 7.29 0.96
CA LYS A 94 -6.41 7.44 -0.29
C LYS A 94 -7.10 6.13 -0.69
N LEU A 95 -6.39 5.01 -0.62
CA LEU A 95 -6.94 3.68 -0.88
C LEU A 95 -8.07 3.32 0.08
N GLN A 96 -7.90 3.58 1.38
CA GLN A 96 -8.95 3.32 2.37
C GLN A 96 -10.23 4.10 2.05
N ARG A 97 -10.12 5.37 1.64
CA ARG A 97 -11.28 6.18 1.25
C ARG A 97 -11.97 5.65 0.01
N LEU A 98 -11.21 5.32 -1.04
CA LEU A 98 -11.76 4.77 -2.29
C LEU A 98 -12.45 3.44 -2.05
N LYS A 99 -11.87 2.56 -1.22
CA LYS A 99 -12.47 1.27 -0.86
C LYS A 99 -13.74 1.41 -0.01
N LEU A 100 -13.85 2.45 0.81
CA LEU A 100 -15.06 2.77 1.57
C LEU A 100 -16.18 3.36 0.68
N GLU A 101 -15.82 4.10 -0.38
CA GLU A 101 -16.79 4.64 -1.36
C GLU A 101 -17.40 3.55 -2.26
N VAL A 102 -16.70 2.41 -2.44
CA VAL A 102 -17.17 1.26 -3.24
C VAL A 102 -18.16 0.36 -2.47
N VAL A 103 -18.30 0.52 -1.14
CA VAL A 103 -19.40 -0.13 -0.40
C VAL A 103 -20.71 0.60 -0.74
N PRO A 104 -21.70 -0.06 -1.39
CA PRO A 104 -22.91 0.64 -1.82
C PRO A 104 -23.65 1.22 -0.61
N ARG A 105 -24.16 2.44 -0.78
CA ARG A 105 -25.40 2.87 -0.12
C ARG A 105 -26.52 1.87 -0.48
N GLN A 106 -26.59 0.76 0.22
CA GLN A 106 -27.77 -0.09 0.29
C GLN A 106 -28.13 -0.31 1.76
N SER A 107 -28.67 0.73 2.35
CA SER A 107 -29.73 0.61 3.35
C SER A 107 -30.64 1.83 3.23
N SER A 108 -31.23 1.99 2.05
CA SER A 108 -32.54 2.62 1.96
C SER A 108 -33.56 1.60 2.47
N SER A 109 -33.94 1.71 3.74
CA SER A 109 -35.28 1.30 4.14
C SER A 109 -35.97 2.55 4.66
N LEU A 110 -36.84 3.10 3.81
CA LEU A 110 -37.98 3.89 4.26
C LEU A 110 -38.73 3.07 5.32
N ASN A 111 -38.85 3.59 6.53
CA ASN A 111 -40.01 3.31 7.36
C ASN A 111 -40.76 4.63 7.56
N THR A 112 -41.72 4.85 6.67
CA THR A 112 -42.95 5.57 6.98
C THR A 112 -43.57 4.90 8.19
N ILE A 113 -43.67 5.60 9.32
CA ILE A 113 -44.66 5.29 10.34
C ILE A 113 -45.63 6.47 10.34
N THR A 114 -46.73 6.26 9.64
CA THR A 114 -48.01 6.89 9.90
C THR A 114 -48.52 6.29 11.21
N GLU A 115 -48.70 7.10 12.25
CA GLU A 115 -49.69 6.79 13.29
C GLU A 115 -50.50 8.06 13.54
N GLU A 116 -51.69 8.07 12.95
CA GLU A 116 -52.86 8.76 13.46
C GLU A 116 -53.26 8.10 14.78
N GLU A 117 -53.39 8.89 15.86
CA GLU A 117 -54.59 8.94 16.72
C GLU A 117 -54.55 10.19 17.62
#